data_AF-R7YUS3-F1
#
_entry.id   AF-R7YUS3-F1
#
_cell.length_a   1.000
_cell.length_b   1.000
_cell.length_c   1.000
_cell.angle_alpha   90.00
_cell.angle_beta   90.00
_cell.angle_gamma   90.00
#
_symmetry.space_group_name_H-M   'P 1'
#
loop_
_entity.id
_entity.type
_entity.pdbx_description
1 polymer ?
#
loop_
_entity_poly.entity_id
_entity_poly.type
_entity_poly.pdbx_seq_one_letter_code
_entity_poly.pdbx_strand_id
1 'polypeptide(L)' 'MSTPRFWRQPLSYLRWASHEKPAIFYSFVVGGMGPVMMVTVPSIRRRLGDGPRPPIPLTYPIPKGPRKIPEGYDD' A
#
# COMPACT_ATOMS: atom_id res chain seq x y z
N MET A 1 -28.69 -0.42 29.87
CA MET A 1 -28.51 0.37 28.64
C MET A 1 -29.08 -0.44 27.47
N SER A 2 -30.05 0.07 26.73
CA SER A 2 -30.52 -0.58 25.49
C SER A 2 -29.43 -0.49 24.41
N THR A 3 -29.22 -1.55 23.64
CA THR A 3 -28.25 -1.53 22.54
C THR A 3 -28.78 -0.65 21.40
N PRO A 4 -28.06 0.39 20.98
CA PRO A 4 -28.48 1.21 19.84
C PRO A 4 -28.54 0.35 18.58
N ARG A 5 -29.50 0.62 17.69
CA ARG A 5 -29.61 -0.09 16.41
C ARG A 5 -28.83 0.64 15.32
N PHE A 6 -27.93 -0.05 14.63
CA PHE A 6 -27.08 0.51 13.58
C PHE A 6 -27.88 1.30 12.53
N TRP A 7 -28.96 0.71 11.98
CA TRP A 7 -29.78 1.32 10.92
C TRP A 7 -30.67 2.48 11.38
N ARG A 8 -30.76 2.76 12.69
CA ARG A 8 -31.54 3.89 13.22
C ARG A 8 -30.67 4.98 13.81
N GLN A 9 -29.53 4.61 14.41
CA GLN A 9 -28.63 5.52 15.12
C GLN A 9 -27.17 5.07 14.91
N PRO A 10 -26.63 5.21 13.68
CA PRO A 10 -25.32 4.64 13.34
C PRO A 10 -24.18 5.25 14.15
N LEU A 11 -24.16 6.56 14.37
CA LEU A 11 -23.11 7.23 15.16
C LEU A 11 -23.15 6.79 16.64
N SER A 12 -24.34 6.68 17.22
CA SER A 12 -24.49 6.17 18.59
C SER A 12 -24.11 4.70 18.71
N TYR A 13 -24.37 3.89 17.67
CA TYR A 13 -23.93 2.51 17.60
C TYR A 13 -22.41 2.38 17.52
N LEU A 14 -21.74 3.18 16.68
CA LEU A 14 -20.28 3.16 16.58
C LEU A 14 -19.62 3.56 17.91
N ARG A 15 -20.14 4.60 18.58
CA ARG A 15 -19.68 4.99 19.92
C ARG A 15 -19.91 3.89 20.96
N TRP A 16 -21.07 3.24 20.94
CA TRP A 16 -21.34 2.13 21.85
C TRP A 16 -20.41 0.94 21.57
N ALA A 17 -20.23 0.57 20.29
CA ALA A 17 -19.38 -0.54 19.88
C ALA A 17 -17.91 -0.32 20.24
N SER A 18 -17.41 0.93 20.15
CA SER A 18 -16.03 1.25 20.54
C SER A 18 -15.76 1.11 22.03
N HIS A 19 -16.76 1.29 22.89
CA HIS A 19 -16.64 1.13 24.34
C HIS A 19 -16.98 -0.28 24.83
N GLU A 20 -18.07 -0.88 24.34
CA GLU A 20 -18.59 -2.16 24.84
C GLU A 20 -17.91 -3.38 24.18
N LYS A 21 -17.52 -3.24 22.90
CA LYS A 21 -16.90 -4.31 22.10
C LYS A 21 -15.63 -3.81 21.40
N PRO A 22 -14.64 -3.30 22.15
CA PRO A 22 -13.48 -2.62 21.58
C PRO A 22 -12.68 -3.51 20.63
N ALA A 23 -12.46 -4.77 20.98
CA ALA A 23 -11.71 -5.70 20.13
C ALA A 23 -12.35 -5.84 18.74
N ILE A 24 -13.66 -6.11 18.67
CA ILE A 24 -14.38 -6.27 17.41
C ILE A 24 -14.36 -4.95 16.62
N PHE A 25 -14.68 -3.84 17.27
CA PHE A 25 -14.75 -2.54 16.62
C PHE A 25 -13.42 -2.15 15.98
N TYR A 26 -12.32 -2.20 16.75
CA TYR A 26 -11.01 -1.80 16.25
C TYR A 26 -10.41 -2.81 15.27
N SER A 27 -10.72 -4.12 15.38
CA SER A 27 -10.34 -5.09 14.34
C SER A 27 -10.93 -4.74 12.97
N PHE A 28 -12.20 -4.32 12.90
CA PHE A 28 -12.80 -3.87 11.65
C PHE A 28 -12.21 -2.56 11.14
N VAL A 29 -11.94 -1.61 12.03
CA VAL A 29 -11.32 -0.33 11.64
C VAL A 29 -9.92 -0.55 11.06
N VAL A 30 -9.06 -1.27 11.78
CA VAL A 30 -7.68 -1.53 11.33
C VAL A 30 -7.66 -2.43 10.09
N GLY A 31 -8.48 -3.49 10.08
CA GLY A 31 -8.60 -4.39 8.93
C GLY A 31 -9.14 -3.69 7.68
N GLY A 32 -10.12 -2.80 7.85
CA GLY A 32 -10.69 -2.00 6.75
C GLY A 32 -9.78 -0.88 6.26
N MET A 33 -8.95 -0.30 7.14
CA MET A 33 -8.00 0.75 6.76
C MET A 33 -6.93 0.25 5.79
N GLY A 34 -6.51 -1.02 5.86
CA GLY A 34 -5.50 -1.59 4.96
C GLY A 34 -5.87 -1.47 3.47
N PRO A 35 -7.00 -2.05 3.02
CA PRO A 35 -7.47 -1.92 1.64
C PRO A 35 -7.70 -0.46 1.21
N VAL A 36 -8.24 0.38 2.10
CA VAL A 36 -8.44 1.81 1.82
C VAL A 36 -7.10 2.50 1.54
N MET A 37 -6.08 2.23 2.35
CA MET A 37 -4.74 2.78 2.14
C MET A 37 -4.10 2.25 0.86
N MET A 38 -4.28 0.96 0.55
CA MET A 38 -3.75 0.35 -0.68
C MET A 38 -4.23 1.09 -1.94
N VAL A 39 -5.49 1.53 -1.97
CA VAL A 39 -6.05 2.25 -3.13
C VAL A 39 -5.69 3.74 -3.12
N THR A 40 -5.72 4.39 -1.95
CA THR A 40 -5.58 5.84 -1.84
C THR A 40 -4.12 6.31 -1.80
N VAL A 41 -3.27 5.66 -1.00
CA VAL A 41 -1.90 6.10 -0.71
C VAL A 41 -0.99 6.13 -1.96
N PRO A 42 -1.02 5.17 -2.90
CA PRO A 42 -0.15 5.22 -4.09
C PRO A 42 -0.42 6.41 -5.00
N SER A 43 -1.66 6.90 -5.04
CA SER A 43 -2.00 8.09 -5.83
C SER A 43 -1.43 9.36 -5.20
N ILE A 44 -1.47 9.46 -3.87
CA ILE A 44 -0.93 10.58 -3.09
C ILE A 44 0.59 10.60 -3.18
N ARG A 45 1.26 9.45 -2.97
CA ARG A 45 2.72 9.33 -3.05
C ARG A 45 3.28 9.78 -4.40
N ARG A 46 2.62 9.39 -5.50
CA ARG A 46 2.99 9.83 -6.86
C ARG A 46 2.90 11.35 -7.04
N ARG A 47 1.88 11.99 -6.45
CA ARG A 47 1.72 13.46 -6.49
C ARG A 47 2.76 14.21 -5.66
N LEU A 48 3.27 13.58 -4.60
CA LEU A 48 4.34 14.11 -3.75
C LEU A 48 5.75 13.87 -4.30
N GLY A 49 5.88 13.32 -5.52
CA GLY A 49 7.16 13.09 -6.17
C GLY A 49 7.80 11.73 -5.88
N ASP A 50 7.14 10.85 -5.12
CA ASP A 50 7.59 9.47 -4.93
C ASP A 50 7.14 8.61 -6.12
N GLY A 51 7.95 8.66 -7.18
CA GLY A 51 7.74 7.96 -8.45
C GLY A 51 8.09 6.46 -8.40
N PRO A 52 7.87 5.73 -9.51
CA PRO A 52 8.28 4.33 -9.61
C PRO A 52 9.81 4.24 -9.51
N ARG A 53 10.29 3.36 -8.61
CA ARG A 53 11.72 3.04 -8.53
C ARG A 53 12.13 2.24 -9.77
N PRO A 54 13.33 2.47 -10.33
CA PRO A 54 13.82 1.66 -11.43
C PRO A 54 13.95 0.19 -10.98
N PRO A 55 13.65 -0.78 -11.86
CA PRO A 55 13.81 -2.19 -11.55
C PRO A 55 15.29 -2.54 -11.35
N ILE A 56 15.57 -3.35 -10.34
CA ILE A 56 16.92 -3.89 -10.10
C ILE A 56 17.21 -4.95 -11.18
N PRO A 57 18.39 -4.93 -11.82
CA PRO A 57 18.76 -5.95 -12.79
C PRO A 57 18.88 -7.31 -12.08
N LEU A 58 18.15 -8.31 -12.59
CA LEU A 58 18.19 -9.69 -12.09
C LEU A 58 19.28 -10.53 -12.77
N THR A 59 19.85 -10.02 -13.85
CA THR A 59 20.88 -10.68 -14.66
C THR A 59 21.98 -9.69 -15.01
N TYR A 60 23.11 -10.20 -15.48
CA TYR A 60 24.18 -9.35 -15.98
C TYR A 60 23.65 -8.43 -17.09
N PRO A 61 23.83 -7.10 -16.99
CA PRO A 61 23.29 -6.15 -17.95
C PRO A 61 24.07 -6.23 -19.26
N ILE A 62 23.58 -7.03 -20.21
CA ILE A 62 24.16 -7.14 -21.54
C ILE A 62 23.78 -5.89 -22.35
N PRO A 63 24.75 -5.09 -22.83
CA PRO A 63 24.47 -3.96 -23.70
C PRO A 63 23.74 -4.41 -24.97
N LYS A 64 22.75 -3.64 -25.40
CA LYS A 64 22.07 -3.89 -26.67
C LYS A 64 22.95 -3.46 -27.83
N GLY A 65 23.02 -4.26 -28.88
CA GLY A 65 23.66 -3.89 -30.15
C GLY A 65 24.75 -4.87 -30.62
N PRO A 66 25.37 -4.58 -31.76
CA PRO A 66 26.44 -5.40 -32.32
C PRO A 66 27.70 -5.31 -31.46
N ARG A 67 28.53 -6.36 -31.52
CA ARG A 67 29.83 -6.41 -30.85
C ARG A 67 30.73 -5.30 -31.37
N LYS A 68 31.36 -4.55 -30.46
CA LYS A 68 32.50 -3.69 -30.76
C LYS A 68 33.77 -4.48 -30.48
N ILE A 69 34.66 -4.58 -31.47
CA ILE A 69 35.94 -5.28 -31.32
C ILE A 69 36.86 -4.34 -30.54
N PRO A 70 37.31 -4.70 -29.32
CA PRO A 70 38.28 -3.90 -28.57
C PRO A 70 39.68 -4.07 -29.16
N GLU A 71 40.54 -3.08 -28.95
CA GLU A 71 41.98 -3.15 -29.22
C GLU A 71 42.75 -3.31 -27.90
N GLY A 72 43.84 -4.09 -27.88
CA GLY A 72 44.70 -4.29 -26.71
C GLY A 72 44.39 -5.55 -25.91
N TYR A 73 45.37 -5.98 -25.08
CA TYR A 73 45.44 -7.32 -24.47
C TYR A 73 45.56 -8.47 -25.46
N ASP A 74 45.99 -8.16 -26.69
CA ASP A 74 46.52 -9.15 -27.62
C ASP A 74 47.84 -9.70 -27.04
N ASP A 75 48.14 -10.96 -27.36
CA ASP A 75 49.25 -11.78 -26.81
C ASP A 75 50.66 -11.18 -26.97
#